data_AF-A0A7K1Y3C7-F1
#
_entry.id   AF-A0A7K1Y3C7-F1
#
_cell.length_a   1.000
_cell.length_b   1.000
_cell.length_c   1.000
_cell.angle_alpha   90.00
_cell.angle_beta   90.00
_cell.angle_gamma   90.00
#
_symmetry.space_group_name_H-M   'P 1'
#
loop_
_entity.id
_entity.type
_entity.pdbx_description
1 polymer ?
#
loop_
_entity_poly.entity_id
_entity_poly.type
_entity_poly.pdbx_seq_one_letter_code
_entity_poly.pdbx_strand_id
1 'polypeptide(L)'
;MMLALCACLFSATAQLAPGSQGALPANMFFKKLPNGLEVIVIEDSSVPLATIEIAAKNGSYTESPQYNGLSHLYEHMFFKANKDYPSQEAFLNRVGELGISFNGQTTEERVNYYFTLPKFNLAGGLDFMNSAIRYPLFDAEEMKRENIVVDGEFQRNESNPYFPLIDEMNHRLWGDLYSRKNVIGDHNIIRTATPAKMDTIKNKYYWPNNSLLTVAGDVKHDDVFKQVEATFGDWKPSGFDPFVKWPVPEFKPLTKSDYFITESPNVNVPIVMYYWHGPDTRKDIPATYAADVFSFILNQNSSKFSRALVDAGLALEVNIGYFTQKHTGPISLTVVPDPSKTKECLAEVKHQLALFDSPDYVTDEQIEAAKRTLDIYSVREQEVTSDFVHTVSFWWCSATPGYLNTYQDNLRKVTRTDLQQYVRKYIKDKPFCAGMLVSPQLKNTIKPELFFKP
;
A
#
# COMPACT_ATOMS: atom_id res chain seq x y z
N MET A 1 -27.09 8.85 59.49
CA MET A 1 -28.15 9.64 58.83
C MET A 1 -27.45 10.79 58.09
N MET A 2 -26.74 10.52 57.00
CA MET A 2 -27.21 10.35 55.61
C MET A 2 -27.85 11.64 55.05
N LEU A 3 -27.06 12.38 54.26
CA LEU A 3 -27.45 13.43 53.29
C LEU A 3 -26.13 13.83 52.56
N ALA A 4 -25.71 13.12 51.50
CA ALA A 4 -26.09 13.35 50.10
C ALA A 4 -25.69 14.75 49.59
N LEU A 5 -24.41 14.91 49.21
CA LEU A 5 -23.95 16.04 48.40
C LEU A 5 -23.78 15.55 46.95
N CYS A 6 -24.61 16.08 46.06
CA CYS A 6 -24.56 15.88 44.62
C CYS A 6 -23.32 16.58 44.05
N ALA A 7 -22.34 15.80 43.57
CA ALA A 7 -21.21 16.32 42.80
C ALA A 7 -21.54 16.18 41.31
N CYS A 8 -21.91 17.30 40.67
CA CYS A 8 -22.00 17.41 39.23
C CYS A 8 -20.58 17.32 38.63
N LEU A 9 -20.22 16.13 38.12
CA LEU A 9 -19.05 15.94 37.27
C LEU A 9 -19.32 16.59 35.92
N PHE A 10 -18.72 17.77 35.69
CA PHE A 10 -18.57 18.32 34.35
C PHE A 10 -17.56 17.45 33.60
N SER A 11 -18.08 16.57 32.75
CA SER A 11 -17.29 15.87 31.73
C SER A 11 -16.78 16.89 30.72
N ALA A 12 -15.53 17.31 30.86
CA ALA A 12 -14.83 18.06 29.82
C ALA A 12 -14.61 17.14 28.61
N THR A 13 -15.54 17.14 27.67
CA THR A 13 -15.32 16.64 26.32
C THR A 13 -14.26 17.51 25.68
N ALA A 14 -13.04 16.98 25.52
CA ALA A 14 -12.04 17.59 24.66
C ALA A 14 -12.58 17.61 23.23
N GLN A 15 -13.14 18.74 22.82
CA GLN A 15 -13.44 19.03 21.42
C GLN A 15 -12.10 19.13 20.69
N LEU A 16 -11.77 18.08 19.93
CA LEU A 16 -10.75 18.16 18.91
C LEU A 16 -11.15 19.29 17.96
N ALA A 17 -10.32 20.32 17.88
CA ALA A 17 -10.48 21.38 16.88
C ALA A 17 -10.49 20.74 15.48
N PRO A 18 -11.39 21.16 14.58
CA PRO A 18 -11.36 20.69 13.20
C PRO A 18 -10.09 21.23 12.55
N GLY A 19 -9.05 20.41 12.48
CA GLY A 19 -7.93 20.65 11.59
C GLY A 19 -8.47 20.82 10.18
N SER A 20 -7.98 21.83 9.46
CA SER A 20 -8.43 22.21 8.12
C SER A 20 -8.50 20.98 7.21
N GLN A 21 -9.71 20.45 7.01
CA GLN A 21 -9.99 19.57 5.90
C GLN A 21 -9.78 20.41 4.66
N GLY A 22 -8.66 20.24 3.95
CA GLY A 22 -8.47 20.85 2.64
C GLY A 22 -9.70 20.53 1.78
N ALA A 23 -10.22 21.53 1.08
CA ALA A 23 -11.33 21.32 0.16
C ALA A 23 -10.94 20.25 -0.87
N LEU A 24 -11.86 19.35 -1.20
CA LEU A 24 -11.66 18.43 -2.32
C LEU A 24 -11.42 19.24 -3.62
N PRO A 25 -10.70 18.69 -4.60
CA PRO A 25 -10.63 19.27 -5.93
C PRO A 25 -12.02 19.63 -6.47
N ALA A 26 -12.12 20.68 -7.28
CA ALA A 26 -13.42 21.23 -7.72
C ALA A 26 -14.30 20.23 -8.50
N ASN A 27 -13.70 19.21 -9.12
CA ASN A 27 -14.38 18.15 -9.84
C ASN A 27 -14.62 16.88 -9.00
N MET A 28 -14.28 16.90 -7.70
CA MET A 28 -14.38 15.75 -6.80
C MET A 28 -15.45 16.02 -5.73
N PHE A 29 -16.44 15.14 -5.66
CA PHE A 29 -17.62 15.27 -4.81
C PHE A 29 -17.71 14.08 -3.86
N PHE A 30 -18.05 14.33 -2.60
CA PHE A 30 -18.16 13.29 -1.58
C PHE A 30 -19.58 13.23 -1.00
N LYS A 31 -20.10 12.03 -0.81
CA LYS A 31 -21.34 11.76 -0.08
C LYS A 31 -21.16 10.51 0.78
N LYS A 32 -21.63 10.56 2.03
CA LYS A 32 -21.77 9.38 2.88
C LYS A 32 -23.23 8.98 2.95
N LEU A 33 -23.56 7.74 2.59
CA LEU A 33 -24.91 7.20 2.67
C LEU A 33 -25.29 6.85 4.12
N PRO A 34 -26.60 6.74 4.46
CA PRO A 34 -27.05 6.37 5.81
C PRO A 34 -26.53 5.02 6.31
N ASN A 35 -26.26 4.08 5.41
CA ASN A 35 -25.65 2.78 5.73
C ASN A 35 -24.13 2.84 5.94
N GLY A 36 -23.53 4.03 5.87
CA GLY A 36 -22.12 4.25 6.09
C GLY A 36 -21.22 4.09 4.87
N LEU A 37 -21.75 3.68 3.71
CA LEU A 37 -20.99 3.67 2.46
C LEU A 37 -20.52 5.08 2.13
N GLU A 38 -19.21 5.23 1.99
CA GLU A 38 -18.60 6.47 1.52
C GLU A 38 -18.53 6.42 -0.01
N VAL A 39 -18.92 7.52 -0.65
CA VAL A 39 -19.01 7.62 -2.11
C VAL A 39 -18.24 8.86 -2.56
N ILE A 40 -17.34 8.68 -3.51
CA ILE A 40 -16.61 9.75 -4.18
C ILE A 40 -16.99 9.74 -5.66
N VAL A 41 -17.28 10.91 -6.21
CA VAL A 41 -17.48 11.09 -7.65
C VAL A 41 -16.44 12.06 -8.20
N ILE A 42 -15.73 11.67 -9.25
CA ILE A 42 -14.76 12.52 -9.95
C ILE A 42 -15.28 12.78 -11.35
N GLU A 43 -15.74 14.00 -11.61
CA GLU A 43 -16.24 14.37 -12.94
C GLU A 43 -15.07 14.65 -13.89
N ASP A 44 -15.07 13.96 -15.03
CA ASP A 44 -14.16 14.17 -16.15
C ASP A 44 -14.83 13.79 -17.47
N SER A 45 -15.27 14.80 -18.24
CA SER A 45 -15.94 14.59 -19.53
C SER A 45 -14.98 14.45 -20.72
N SER A 46 -13.69 14.17 -20.49
CA SER A 46 -12.68 14.08 -21.56
C SER A 46 -12.92 12.89 -22.51
N VAL A 47 -13.45 11.78 -21.99
CA VAL A 47 -13.80 10.58 -22.77
C VAL A 47 -15.14 10.01 -22.28
N PRO A 48 -15.96 9.39 -23.16
CA PRO A 48 -17.30 8.89 -22.79
C PRO A 48 -17.28 7.55 -22.03
N LEU A 49 -16.36 7.42 -21.06
CA LEU A 49 -16.18 6.26 -20.20
C LEU A 49 -16.47 6.63 -18.74
N ALA A 50 -16.79 5.61 -17.94
CA ALA A 50 -16.87 5.70 -16.49
C ALA A 50 -16.12 4.51 -15.86
N THR A 51 -15.38 4.80 -14.79
CA THR A 51 -14.72 3.82 -13.93
C THR A 51 -15.46 3.76 -12.60
N ILE A 52 -15.87 2.57 -12.19
CA ILE A 52 -16.47 2.27 -10.90
C ILE A 52 -15.42 1.48 -10.13
N GLU A 53 -14.95 1.99 -9.00
CA GLU A 53 -14.05 1.29 -8.09
C GLU A 53 -14.70 1.13 -6.71
N ILE A 54 -14.63 -0.07 -6.13
CA ILE A 54 -14.92 -0.27 -4.71
C ILE A 54 -13.66 -0.73 -4.00
N ALA A 55 -13.33 -0.07 -2.90
CA ALA A 55 -12.21 -0.42 -2.03
C ALA A 55 -12.70 -0.77 -0.63
N ALA A 56 -12.06 -1.76 -0.01
CA ALA A 56 -12.27 -2.11 1.38
C ALA A 56 -10.96 -1.93 2.17
N LYS A 57 -11.07 -1.49 3.42
CA LYS A 57 -9.96 -1.57 4.38
C LYS A 57 -9.78 -3.04 4.74
N ASN A 58 -9.02 -3.73 3.92
CA ASN A 58 -8.64 -5.13 4.01
C ASN A 58 -7.30 -5.30 3.26
N GLY A 59 -6.68 -6.47 3.32
CA GLY A 59 -5.38 -6.74 2.72
C GLY A 59 -4.59 -7.65 3.65
N SER A 60 -3.32 -7.90 3.35
CA SER A 60 -2.52 -8.79 4.21
C SER A 60 -2.45 -8.32 5.65
N TYR A 61 -2.52 -7.00 5.92
CA TYR A 61 -2.44 -6.47 7.29
C TYR A 61 -3.55 -6.96 8.23
N THR A 62 -4.68 -7.44 7.71
CA THR A 62 -5.78 -7.99 8.51
C THR A 62 -5.65 -9.50 8.74
N GLU A 63 -4.72 -10.15 8.06
CA GLU A 63 -4.53 -11.59 8.05
C GLU A 63 -3.68 -12.04 9.25
N SER A 64 -4.12 -13.11 9.88
CA SER A 64 -3.25 -13.91 10.76
C SER A 64 -2.65 -15.05 9.93
N PRO A 65 -1.64 -15.78 10.43
CA PRO A 65 -0.95 -16.80 9.65
C PRO A 65 -1.87 -17.81 8.95
N GLN A 66 -2.97 -18.22 9.58
CA GLN A 66 -3.92 -19.18 9.00
C GLN A 66 -4.84 -18.61 7.89
N TYR A 67 -4.73 -17.31 7.62
CA TYR A 67 -5.42 -16.57 6.55
C TYR A 67 -4.44 -15.91 5.56
N ASN A 68 -3.14 -16.16 5.66
CA ASN A 68 -2.16 -15.43 4.85
C ASN A 68 -2.30 -15.72 3.34
N GLY A 69 -2.51 -14.68 2.54
CA GLY A 69 -2.77 -14.73 1.09
C GLY A 69 -4.26 -14.78 0.72
N LEU A 70 -5.15 -14.86 1.71
CA LEU A 70 -6.56 -15.10 1.42
C LEU A 70 -7.33 -13.84 1.00
N SER A 71 -6.82 -12.64 1.26
CA SER A 71 -7.36 -11.42 0.66
C SER A 71 -7.09 -11.37 -0.85
N HIS A 72 -5.91 -11.82 -1.29
CA HIS A 72 -5.58 -11.94 -2.71
C HIS A 72 -6.40 -13.05 -3.39
N LEU A 73 -6.54 -14.21 -2.74
CA LEU A 73 -7.45 -15.24 -3.26
C LEU A 73 -8.92 -14.76 -3.30
N TYR A 74 -9.37 -14.01 -2.28
CA TYR A 74 -10.69 -13.39 -2.30
C TYR A 74 -10.86 -12.48 -3.51
N GLU A 75 -9.80 -11.75 -3.87
CA GLU A 75 -9.79 -10.91 -5.07
C GLU A 75 -10.05 -11.71 -6.35
N HIS A 76 -9.37 -12.84 -6.53
CA HIS A 76 -9.65 -13.75 -7.64
C HIS A 76 -11.11 -14.20 -7.65
N MET A 77 -11.64 -14.57 -6.48
CA MET A 77 -13.01 -15.04 -6.33
C MET A 77 -14.06 -13.94 -6.52
N PHE A 78 -13.69 -12.66 -6.39
CA PHE A 78 -14.57 -11.52 -6.64
C PHE A 78 -15.04 -11.46 -8.11
N PHE A 79 -14.16 -11.86 -9.04
CA PHE A 79 -14.43 -11.89 -10.48
C PHE A 79 -15.06 -13.21 -10.96
N LYS A 80 -15.67 -13.95 -10.04
CA LYS A 80 -16.30 -15.25 -10.30
C LYS A 80 -17.81 -15.18 -10.12
N ALA A 81 -18.44 -16.36 -10.18
CA ALA A 81 -19.88 -16.49 -10.03
C ALA A 81 -20.41 -15.80 -8.76
N ASN A 82 -21.51 -15.06 -8.94
CA ASN A 82 -22.23 -14.37 -7.88
C ASN A 82 -23.72 -14.66 -8.01
N LYS A 83 -24.53 -14.11 -7.11
CA LYS A 83 -25.98 -14.38 -7.07
C LYS A 83 -26.69 -14.10 -8.40
N ASP A 84 -26.35 -13.01 -9.07
CA ASP A 84 -27.02 -12.57 -10.30
C ASP A 84 -26.42 -13.23 -11.55
N TYR A 85 -25.15 -13.64 -11.48
CA TYR A 85 -24.42 -14.34 -12.53
C TYR A 85 -23.84 -15.66 -11.97
N PRO A 86 -24.65 -16.73 -11.87
CA PRO A 86 -24.34 -17.91 -11.09
C PRO A 86 -23.37 -18.90 -11.77
N SER A 87 -22.68 -18.46 -12.83
CA SER A 87 -21.61 -19.22 -13.48
C SER A 87 -20.57 -18.27 -14.07
N GLN A 88 -19.35 -18.75 -14.26
CA GLN A 88 -18.29 -17.96 -14.90
C GLN A 88 -18.68 -17.53 -16.33
N GLU A 89 -19.41 -18.37 -17.06
CA GLU A 89 -19.93 -18.03 -18.39
C GLU A 89 -20.93 -16.86 -18.32
N ALA A 90 -21.89 -16.92 -17.39
CA ALA A 90 -22.86 -15.83 -17.21
C ALA A 90 -22.19 -14.52 -16.79
N PHE A 91 -21.17 -14.60 -15.92
CA PHE A 91 -20.38 -13.45 -15.50
C PHE A 91 -19.67 -12.80 -16.70
N LEU A 92 -18.94 -13.61 -17.50
CA LEU A 92 -18.20 -13.12 -18.66
C LEU A 92 -19.11 -12.62 -19.79
N ASN A 93 -20.26 -13.26 -20.01
CA ASN A 93 -21.26 -12.76 -20.96
C ASN A 93 -21.73 -11.36 -20.56
N ARG A 94 -22.02 -11.13 -19.28
CA ARG A 94 -22.42 -9.81 -18.80
C ARG A 94 -21.30 -8.77 -18.94
N VAL A 95 -20.06 -9.14 -18.65
CA VAL A 95 -18.88 -8.28 -18.90
C VAL A 95 -18.85 -7.84 -20.36
N GLY A 96 -19.06 -8.76 -21.30
CA GLY A 96 -19.10 -8.48 -22.74
C GLY A 96 -20.27 -7.56 -23.14
N GLU A 97 -21.49 -7.82 -22.61
CA GLU A 97 -22.68 -6.99 -22.86
C GLU A 97 -22.49 -5.54 -22.39
N LEU A 98 -21.86 -5.35 -21.24
CA LEU A 98 -21.62 -4.02 -20.66
C LEU A 98 -20.36 -3.35 -21.21
N GLY A 99 -19.53 -4.06 -21.98
CA GLY A 99 -18.25 -3.56 -22.45
C GLY A 99 -17.27 -3.24 -21.32
N ILE A 100 -17.27 -4.05 -20.25
CA ILE A 100 -16.44 -3.84 -19.06
C ILE A 100 -15.00 -4.28 -19.34
N SER A 101 -14.06 -3.40 -19.04
CA SER A 101 -12.67 -3.76 -18.69
C SER A 101 -12.56 -3.77 -17.16
N PHE A 102 -12.02 -4.84 -16.58
CA PHE A 102 -11.96 -4.99 -15.13
C PHE A 102 -10.60 -5.43 -14.63
N ASN A 103 -10.29 -5.09 -13.39
CA ASN A 103 -9.19 -5.69 -12.63
C ASN A 103 -9.40 -5.48 -11.13
N GLY A 104 -8.51 -6.08 -10.33
CA GLY A 104 -8.41 -5.88 -8.90
C GLY A 104 -6.97 -5.62 -8.48
N GLN A 105 -6.79 -5.14 -7.26
CA GLN A 105 -5.47 -5.12 -6.63
C GLN A 105 -5.61 -5.37 -5.13
N THR A 106 -4.74 -6.25 -4.63
CA THR A 106 -4.55 -6.49 -3.20
C THR A 106 -3.19 -5.98 -2.79
N THR A 107 -3.18 -5.13 -1.77
CA THR A 107 -1.98 -4.63 -1.10
C THR A 107 -2.05 -4.99 0.39
N GLU A 108 -1.12 -4.49 1.18
CA GLU A 108 -1.13 -4.70 2.61
C GLU A 108 -2.36 -4.11 3.27
N GLU A 109 -2.83 -2.91 2.87
CA GLU A 109 -3.89 -2.18 3.58
C GLU A 109 -5.14 -1.87 2.75
N ARG A 110 -5.09 -2.14 1.45
CA ARG A 110 -6.21 -1.96 0.52
C ARG A 110 -6.43 -3.20 -0.33
N VAL A 111 -7.70 -3.58 -0.46
CA VAL A 111 -8.19 -4.38 -1.59
C VAL A 111 -9.17 -3.53 -2.37
N ASN A 112 -8.95 -3.36 -3.68
CA ASN A 112 -9.84 -2.63 -4.57
C ASN A 112 -10.20 -3.45 -5.82
N TYR A 113 -11.41 -3.21 -6.33
CA TYR A 113 -11.99 -3.83 -7.51
C TYR A 113 -12.53 -2.74 -8.40
N TYR A 114 -12.29 -2.80 -9.70
CA TYR A 114 -12.76 -1.76 -10.59
C TYR A 114 -13.23 -2.26 -11.94
N PHE A 115 -14.19 -1.52 -12.49
CA PHE A 115 -14.78 -1.71 -13.81
C PHE A 115 -14.73 -0.40 -14.57
N THR A 116 -14.15 -0.40 -15.76
CA THR A 116 -14.20 0.71 -16.72
C THR A 116 -15.10 0.30 -17.87
N LEU A 117 -16.09 1.13 -18.19
CA LEU A 117 -17.12 0.84 -19.19
C LEU A 117 -17.61 2.12 -19.88
N PRO A 118 -18.29 2.03 -21.04
CA PRO A 118 -18.96 3.17 -21.64
C PRO A 118 -19.98 3.81 -20.69
N LYS A 119 -20.02 5.14 -20.63
CA LYS A 119 -20.83 5.86 -19.63
C LYS A 119 -22.32 5.50 -19.62
N PHE A 120 -22.88 5.16 -20.78
CA PHE A 120 -24.30 4.77 -20.91
C PHE A 120 -24.62 3.43 -20.24
N ASN A 121 -23.61 2.64 -19.90
CA ASN A 121 -23.75 1.37 -19.16
C ASN A 121 -23.54 1.53 -17.65
N LEU A 122 -23.34 2.76 -17.13
CA LEU A 122 -23.01 3.03 -15.72
C LEU A 122 -23.95 2.32 -14.73
N ALA A 123 -25.26 2.43 -14.93
CA ALA A 123 -26.25 1.77 -14.06
C ALA A 123 -26.05 0.25 -14.03
N GLY A 124 -25.86 -0.38 -15.20
CA GLY A 124 -25.57 -1.81 -15.29
C GLY A 124 -24.23 -2.20 -14.65
N GLY A 125 -23.22 -1.33 -14.72
CA GLY A 125 -21.94 -1.51 -14.03
C GLY A 125 -22.07 -1.42 -12.50
N LEU A 126 -22.90 -0.50 -11.99
CA LEU A 126 -23.18 -0.38 -10.55
C LEU A 126 -23.90 -1.62 -10.02
N ASP A 127 -24.89 -2.12 -10.76
CA ASP A 127 -25.58 -3.37 -10.41
C ASP A 127 -24.64 -4.58 -10.43
N PHE A 128 -23.75 -4.64 -11.43
CA PHE A 128 -22.73 -5.68 -11.54
C PHE A 128 -21.76 -5.67 -10.35
N MET A 129 -21.27 -4.49 -9.96
CA MET A 129 -20.42 -4.28 -8.78
C MET A 129 -21.15 -4.67 -7.49
N ASN A 130 -22.42 -4.31 -7.36
CA ASN A 130 -23.26 -4.64 -6.22
C ASN A 130 -23.42 -6.15 -6.02
N SER A 131 -23.62 -6.91 -7.09
CA SER A 131 -23.70 -8.37 -7.02
C SER A 131 -22.37 -8.99 -6.59
N ALA A 132 -21.27 -8.56 -7.20
CA ALA A 132 -19.93 -9.09 -6.92
C ALA A 132 -19.48 -8.85 -5.46
N ILE A 133 -19.68 -7.63 -4.94
CA ILE A 133 -19.24 -7.29 -3.57
C ILE A 133 -20.14 -7.89 -2.47
N ARG A 134 -21.47 -7.95 -2.68
CA ARG A 134 -22.41 -8.37 -1.63
C ARG A 134 -22.71 -9.86 -1.66
N TYR A 135 -22.70 -10.48 -2.83
CA TYR A 135 -23.22 -11.83 -3.03
C TYR A 135 -22.32 -12.75 -3.88
N PRO A 136 -20.99 -12.80 -3.61
CA PRO A 136 -20.14 -13.83 -4.22
C PRO A 136 -20.59 -15.22 -3.75
N LEU A 137 -20.56 -16.22 -4.64
CA LEU A 137 -21.00 -17.58 -4.32
C LEU A 137 -19.90 -18.43 -3.67
N PHE A 138 -18.63 -18.11 -3.92
CA PHE A 138 -17.48 -18.93 -3.51
C PHE A 138 -17.67 -20.41 -3.82
N ASP A 139 -18.03 -20.74 -5.07
CA ASP A 139 -18.22 -22.13 -5.50
C ASP A 139 -16.98 -22.98 -5.19
N ALA A 140 -17.19 -24.14 -4.57
CA ALA A 140 -16.10 -24.95 -4.06
C ALA A 140 -15.23 -25.55 -5.16
N GLU A 141 -15.81 -25.89 -6.32
CA GLU A 141 -15.07 -26.47 -7.44
C GLU A 141 -14.31 -25.38 -8.21
N GLU A 142 -14.90 -24.19 -8.35
CA GLU A 142 -14.20 -23.02 -8.87
C GLU A 142 -13.02 -22.61 -7.99
N MET A 143 -13.24 -22.56 -6.68
CA MET A 143 -12.20 -22.21 -5.72
C MET A 143 -11.03 -23.21 -5.76
N LYS A 144 -11.29 -24.52 -5.90
CA LYS A 144 -10.20 -25.51 -6.08
C LYS A 144 -9.31 -25.21 -7.30
N ARG A 145 -9.89 -24.70 -8.38
CA ARG A 145 -9.13 -24.30 -9.58
C ARG A 145 -8.35 -23.02 -9.32
N GLU A 146 -8.99 -22.00 -8.75
CA GLU A 146 -8.34 -20.71 -8.46
C GLU A 146 -7.24 -20.80 -7.42
N ASN A 147 -7.37 -21.69 -6.41
CA ASN A 147 -6.30 -21.95 -5.45
C ASN A 147 -4.99 -22.36 -6.17
N ILE A 148 -5.08 -23.16 -7.23
CA ILE A 148 -3.91 -23.60 -8.02
C ILE A 148 -3.37 -22.44 -8.87
N VAL A 149 -4.25 -21.60 -9.42
CA VAL A 149 -3.85 -20.42 -10.18
C VAL A 149 -3.06 -19.45 -9.30
N VAL A 150 -3.61 -19.06 -8.15
CA VAL A 150 -2.94 -18.15 -7.20
C VAL A 150 -1.63 -18.75 -6.68
N ASP A 151 -1.60 -20.05 -6.38
CA ASP A 151 -0.36 -20.75 -6.01
C ASP A 151 0.69 -20.72 -7.12
N GLY A 152 0.26 -20.83 -8.38
CA GLY A 152 1.13 -20.68 -9.55
C GLY A 152 1.66 -19.25 -9.73
N GLU A 153 0.89 -18.23 -9.36
CA GLU A 153 1.37 -16.85 -9.33
C GLU A 153 2.45 -16.64 -8.25
N PHE A 154 2.27 -17.27 -7.09
CA PHE A 154 3.30 -17.29 -6.07
C PHE A 154 4.56 -17.99 -6.61
N GLN A 155 4.47 -19.18 -7.19
CA GLN A 155 5.63 -19.87 -7.79
C GLN A 155 6.34 -19.03 -8.88
N ARG A 156 5.57 -18.26 -9.66
CA ARG A 156 6.12 -17.31 -10.63
C ARG A 156 6.91 -16.20 -9.94
N ASN A 157 6.45 -15.68 -8.81
CA ASN A 157 7.19 -14.72 -8.01
C ASN A 157 8.46 -15.34 -7.42
N GLU A 158 8.41 -16.57 -6.93
CA GLU A 158 9.58 -17.31 -6.42
C GLU A 158 10.63 -17.57 -7.50
N SER A 159 10.20 -17.62 -8.77
CA SER A 159 11.10 -17.77 -9.91
C SER A 159 11.94 -16.52 -10.18
N ASN A 160 11.61 -15.37 -9.55
CA ASN A 160 12.44 -14.18 -9.58
C ASN A 160 13.69 -14.40 -8.71
N PRO A 161 14.92 -14.22 -9.24
CA PRO A 161 16.15 -14.46 -8.47
C PRO A 161 16.28 -13.59 -7.20
N TYR A 162 15.56 -12.47 -7.13
CA TYR A 162 15.54 -11.55 -5.98
C TYR A 162 14.56 -11.98 -4.88
N PHE A 163 13.61 -12.85 -5.19
CA PHE A 163 12.55 -13.23 -4.26
C PHE A 163 13.08 -13.75 -2.91
N PRO A 164 14.06 -14.68 -2.86
CA PRO A 164 14.55 -15.19 -1.58
C PRO A 164 15.23 -14.13 -0.69
N LEU A 165 15.84 -13.10 -1.30
CA LEU A 165 16.39 -11.97 -0.55
C LEU A 165 15.26 -11.13 0.04
N ILE A 166 14.28 -10.72 -0.78
CA ILE A 166 13.17 -9.86 -0.37
C ILE A 166 12.31 -10.56 0.69
N ASP A 167 12.07 -11.87 0.52
CA ASP A 167 11.28 -12.66 1.45
C ASP A 167 11.96 -12.75 2.82
N GLU A 168 13.25 -13.08 2.87
CA GLU A 168 14.02 -13.13 4.12
C GLU A 168 14.15 -11.74 4.77
N MET A 169 14.31 -10.67 3.98
CA MET A 169 14.28 -9.28 4.47
C MET A 169 12.96 -8.99 5.20
N ASN A 170 11.83 -9.38 4.61
CA ASN A 170 10.50 -9.17 5.20
C ASN A 170 10.28 -10.03 6.45
N HIS A 171 10.71 -11.30 6.44
CA HIS A 171 10.64 -12.15 7.64
C HIS A 171 11.39 -11.53 8.81
N ARG A 172 12.60 -11.01 8.58
CA ARG A 172 13.41 -10.36 9.63
C ARG A 172 12.86 -9.00 10.06
N LEU A 173 12.33 -8.22 9.12
CA LEU A 173 11.78 -6.88 9.41
C LEU A 173 10.48 -6.96 10.22
N TRP A 174 9.61 -7.92 9.90
CA TRP A 174 8.25 -7.98 10.44
C TRP A 174 8.05 -9.07 11.50
N GLY A 175 8.95 -10.05 11.59
CA GLY A 175 8.96 -11.11 12.60
C GLY A 175 7.63 -11.87 12.65
N ASP A 176 7.08 -12.02 13.85
CA ASP A 176 5.81 -12.73 14.10
C ASP A 176 4.62 -12.16 13.31
N LEU A 177 4.72 -10.92 12.81
CA LEU A 177 3.69 -10.25 12.02
C LEU A 177 3.98 -10.28 10.51
N TYR A 178 4.91 -11.11 10.03
CA TYR A 178 5.22 -11.25 8.61
C TYR A 178 3.99 -11.48 7.72
N SER A 179 3.05 -12.34 8.14
CA SER A 179 1.78 -12.56 7.42
C SER A 179 0.98 -11.28 7.15
N ARG A 180 1.21 -10.21 7.93
CA ARG A 180 0.55 -8.90 7.78
C ARG A 180 1.18 -7.98 6.75
N LYS A 181 2.25 -8.45 6.10
CA LYS A 181 3.01 -7.77 5.05
C LYS A 181 3.23 -8.66 3.83
N ASN A 182 3.04 -9.97 3.99
CA ASN A 182 3.09 -10.92 2.90
C ASN A 182 1.76 -10.98 2.13
N VAL A 183 1.63 -10.13 1.09
CA VAL A 183 0.43 -10.06 0.24
C VAL A 183 0.21 -11.35 -0.55
N ILE A 184 1.29 -11.94 -1.10
CA ILE A 184 1.17 -13.14 -1.95
C ILE A 184 0.72 -14.36 -1.15
N GLY A 185 1.11 -14.44 0.12
CA GLY A 185 0.57 -15.40 1.09
C GLY A 185 1.43 -16.62 1.36
N ASP A 186 0.80 -17.67 1.88
CA ASP A 186 1.45 -18.95 2.16
C ASP A 186 0.87 -20.05 1.25
N HIS A 187 1.75 -20.82 0.60
CA HIS A 187 1.36 -21.89 -0.33
C HIS A 187 0.34 -22.87 0.30
N ASN A 188 0.57 -23.32 1.53
CA ASN A 188 -0.33 -24.28 2.16
C ASN A 188 -1.68 -23.65 2.48
N ILE A 189 -1.69 -22.42 2.95
CA ILE A 189 -2.92 -21.70 3.29
C ILE A 189 -3.76 -21.43 2.04
N ILE A 190 -3.14 -21.01 0.93
CA ILE A 190 -3.79 -20.75 -0.35
C ILE A 190 -4.36 -22.06 -0.92
N ARG A 191 -3.53 -23.11 -1.02
CA ARG A 191 -3.94 -24.40 -1.61
C ARG A 191 -5.09 -25.06 -0.85
N THR A 192 -5.14 -24.87 0.47
CA THR A 192 -6.17 -25.46 1.36
C THR A 192 -7.32 -24.50 1.70
N ALA A 193 -7.40 -23.35 1.04
CA ALA A 193 -8.46 -22.38 1.29
C ALA A 193 -9.84 -22.96 0.95
N THR A 194 -10.86 -22.57 1.72
CA THR A 194 -12.24 -23.06 1.61
C THR A 194 -13.25 -21.91 1.53
N PRO A 195 -14.47 -22.15 1.01
CA PRO A 195 -15.52 -21.13 0.98
C PRO A 195 -15.81 -20.54 2.36
N ALA A 196 -15.77 -21.36 3.42
CA ALA A 196 -15.96 -20.89 4.80
C ALA A 196 -14.90 -19.86 5.25
N LYS A 197 -13.66 -19.94 4.76
CA LYS A 197 -12.65 -18.90 5.03
C LYS A 197 -12.95 -17.61 4.28
N MET A 198 -13.44 -17.69 3.03
CA MET A 198 -13.88 -16.53 2.25
C MET A 198 -15.08 -15.84 2.92
N ASP A 199 -16.06 -16.61 3.39
CA ASP A 199 -17.18 -16.10 4.18
C ASP A 199 -16.71 -15.42 5.47
N THR A 200 -15.70 -15.99 6.13
CA THR A 200 -15.12 -15.36 7.33
C THR A 200 -14.51 -14.00 7.01
N ILE A 201 -13.75 -13.88 5.91
CA ILE A 201 -13.17 -12.62 5.46
C ILE A 201 -14.28 -11.62 5.09
N LYS A 202 -15.26 -12.05 4.29
CA LYS A 202 -16.42 -11.25 3.89
C LYS A 202 -17.13 -10.66 5.12
N ASN A 203 -17.50 -11.52 6.07
CA ASN A 203 -18.24 -11.13 7.25
C ASN A 203 -17.43 -10.26 8.24
N LYS A 204 -16.10 -10.21 8.10
CA LYS A 204 -15.26 -9.31 8.88
C LYS A 204 -15.16 -7.92 8.26
N TYR A 205 -14.88 -7.84 6.96
CA TYR A 205 -14.36 -6.61 6.35
C TYR A 205 -15.19 -6.05 5.18
N TYR A 206 -16.10 -6.83 4.59
CA TYR A 206 -16.85 -6.43 3.38
C TYR A 206 -18.24 -5.91 3.75
N TRP A 207 -18.27 -4.66 4.20
CA TRP A 207 -19.45 -3.95 4.68
C TRP A 207 -19.44 -2.51 4.15
N PRO A 208 -20.60 -1.86 3.94
CA PRO A 208 -20.64 -0.51 3.38
C PRO A 208 -19.87 0.49 4.25
N ASN A 209 -20.00 0.39 5.58
CA ASN A 209 -19.27 1.22 6.55
C ASN A 209 -17.77 0.88 6.70
N ASN A 210 -17.25 -0.08 5.93
CA ASN A 210 -15.82 -0.36 5.75
C ASN A 210 -15.40 -0.32 4.27
N SER A 211 -16.19 0.34 3.43
CA SER A 211 -15.93 0.45 1.99
C SER A 211 -16.04 1.89 1.48
N LEU A 212 -15.28 2.16 0.42
CA LEU A 212 -15.37 3.37 -0.39
C LEU A 212 -15.76 2.96 -1.81
N LEU A 213 -16.81 3.59 -2.35
CA LEU A 213 -17.16 3.50 -3.77
C LEU A 213 -16.73 4.79 -4.48
N THR A 214 -15.82 4.70 -5.44
CA THR A 214 -15.40 5.81 -6.29
C THR A 214 -15.97 5.62 -7.69
N VAL A 215 -16.62 6.65 -8.24
CA VAL A 215 -17.07 6.68 -9.64
C VAL A 215 -16.41 7.84 -10.34
N ALA A 216 -15.70 7.60 -11.44
CA ALA A 216 -14.94 8.63 -12.13
C ALA A 216 -15.13 8.59 -13.65
N GLY A 217 -15.15 9.74 -14.31
CA GLY A 217 -15.29 9.84 -15.78
C GLY A 217 -16.43 10.77 -16.22
N ASP A 218 -17.01 10.51 -17.39
CA ASP A 218 -18.03 11.37 -18.01
C ASP A 218 -19.41 11.12 -17.36
N VAL A 219 -19.52 11.62 -16.13
CA VAL A 219 -20.67 11.45 -15.23
C VAL A 219 -21.05 12.77 -14.57
N LYS A 220 -22.24 12.80 -13.96
CA LYS A 220 -22.69 13.90 -13.10
C LYS A 220 -22.93 13.41 -11.68
N HIS A 221 -22.27 14.04 -10.71
CA HIS A 221 -22.26 13.59 -9.32
C HIS A 221 -23.66 13.44 -8.73
N ASP A 222 -24.57 14.36 -9.00
CA ASP A 222 -25.96 14.28 -8.53
C ASP A 222 -26.69 13.02 -9.04
N ASP A 223 -26.45 12.63 -10.30
CA ASP A 223 -27.08 11.46 -10.89
C ASP A 223 -26.41 10.17 -10.42
N VAL A 224 -25.09 10.18 -10.24
CA VAL A 224 -24.34 9.07 -9.66
C VAL A 224 -24.79 8.82 -8.23
N PHE A 225 -24.89 9.85 -7.39
CA PHE A 225 -25.32 9.70 -6.00
C PHE A 225 -26.72 9.10 -5.88
N LYS A 226 -27.66 9.46 -6.79
CA LYS A 226 -28.99 8.86 -6.83
C LYS A 226 -28.94 7.38 -7.23
N GLN A 227 -28.15 7.04 -8.25
CA GLN A 227 -27.99 5.66 -8.70
C GLN A 227 -27.34 4.79 -7.63
N VAL A 228 -26.27 5.28 -7.01
CA VAL A 228 -25.56 4.57 -5.93
C VAL A 228 -26.48 4.39 -4.71
N GLU A 229 -27.28 5.39 -4.34
CA GLU A 229 -28.25 5.26 -3.26
C GLU A 229 -29.35 4.23 -3.59
N ALA A 230 -29.80 4.19 -4.84
CA ALA A 230 -30.77 3.18 -5.30
C ALA A 230 -30.20 1.75 -5.31
N THR A 231 -28.94 1.56 -5.73
CA THR A 231 -28.31 0.24 -5.85
C THR A 231 -27.75 -0.28 -4.51
N PHE A 232 -27.10 0.58 -3.72
CA PHE A 232 -26.38 0.20 -2.51
C PHE A 232 -27.03 0.64 -1.20
N GLY A 233 -28.09 1.46 -1.23
CA GLY A 233 -28.70 2.03 -0.03
C GLY A 233 -29.29 1.00 0.94
N ASP A 234 -29.64 -0.19 0.46
CA ASP A 234 -30.14 -1.31 1.26
C ASP A 234 -29.02 -2.25 1.77
N TRP A 235 -27.75 -2.01 1.39
CA TRP A 235 -26.62 -2.79 1.89
C TRP A 235 -26.47 -2.54 3.38
N LYS A 236 -26.70 -3.57 4.20
CA LYS A 236 -26.67 -3.46 5.66
C LYS A 236 -25.24 -3.22 6.16
N PRO A 237 -25.00 -2.26 7.07
CA PRO A 237 -23.70 -2.07 7.70
C PRO A 237 -23.34 -3.19 8.68
N SER A 238 -22.05 -3.36 8.96
CA SER A 238 -21.64 -4.10 10.15
C SER A 238 -22.10 -3.35 11.40
N GLY A 239 -22.81 -4.02 12.30
CA GLY A 239 -23.16 -3.46 13.62
C GLY A 239 -21.97 -3.28 14.57
N PHE A 240 -20.74 -3.27 14.04
CA PHE A 240 -19.48 -3.18 14.77
C PHE A 240 -18.40 -2.53 13.89
N ASP A 241 -17.37 -1.96 14.51
CA ASP A 241 -16.13 -1.57 13.82
C ASP A 241 -15.20 -2.80 13.71
N PRO A 242 -14.82 -3.25 12.49
CA PRO A 242 -13.94 -4.40 12.31
C PRO A 242 -12.60 -4.27 13.05
N PHE A 243 -12.03 -3.07 13.15
CA PHE A 243 -10.70 -2.84 13.74
C PHE A 243 -10.74 -2.66 15.25
N VAL A 244 -11.92 -2.41 15.83
CA VAL A 244 -12.11 -2.52 17.29
C VAL A 244 -12.35 -3.98 17.68
N LYS A 245 -13.15 -4.70 16.89
CA LYS A 245 -13.49 -6.10 17.16
C LYS A 245 -12.32 -7.06 16.91
N TRP A 246 -11.51 -6.76 15.90
CA TRP A 246 -10.31 -7.49 15.52
C TRP A 246 -9.16 -6.51 15.33
N PRO A 247 -8.52 -6.06 16.43
CA PRO A 247 -7.45 -5.08 16.35
C PRO A 247 -6.25 -5.63 15.57
N VAL A 248 -5.66 -4.77 14.73
CA VAL A 248 -4.38 -5.04 14.08
C VAL A 248 -3.27 -4.83 15.11
N PRO A 249 -2.42 -5.83 15.38
CA PRO A 249 -1.32 -5.70 16.33
C PRO A 249 -0.27 -4.70 15.83
N GLU A 250 0.38 -4.01 16.77
CA GLU A 250 1.47 -3.09 16.46
C GLU A 250 2.77 -3.83 16.13
N PHE A 251 3.50 -3.36 15.13
CA PHE A 251 4.84 -3.85 14.81
C PHE A 251 5.84 -3.37 15.88
N LYS A 252 6.52 -4.33 16.50
CA LYS A 252 7.55 -4.03 17.51
C LYS A 252 8.80 -3.51 16.80
N PRO A 253 9.40 -2.37 17.22
CA PRO A 253 10.65 -1.90 16.65
C PRO A 253 11.75 -2.96 16.70
N LEU A 254 12.59 -2.97 15.68
CA LEU A 254 13.81 -3.78 15.69
C LEU A 254 14.69 -3.39 16.89
N THR A 255 15.25 -4.38 17.58
CA THR A 255 16.09 -4.16 18.78
C THR A 255 17.58 -4.19 18.50
N LYS A 256 17.98 -4.73 17.35
CA LYS A 256 19.36 -4.83 16.87
C LYS A 256 19.38 -4.85 15.35
N SER A 257 20.50 -4.43 14.76
CA SER A 257 20.70 -4.68 13.33
C SER A 257 21.02 -6.14 13.08
N ASP A 258 20.60 -6.65 11.93
CA ASP A 258 20.81 -8.03 11.51
C ASP A 258 21.33 -8.08 10.08
N TYR A 259 22.18 -9.08 9.80
CA TYR A 259 22.82 -9.23 8.49
C TYR A 259 22.73 -10.68 8.05
N PHE A 260 22.42 -10.91 6.77
CA PHE A 260 22.43 -12.24 6.19
C PHE A 260 22.87 -12.21 4.72
N ILE A 261 23.27 -13.38 4.23
CA ILE A 261 23.69 -13.59 2.85
C ILE A 261 22.79 -14.68 2.25
N THR A 262 22.21 -14.38 1.10
CA THR A 262 21.41 -15.30 0.30
C THR A 262 22.17 -15.63 -0.97
N GLU A 263 22.17 -16.90 -1.36
CA GLU A 263 22.80 -17.35 -2.60
C GLU A 263 21.77 -17.64 -3.68
N SER A 264 22.01 -17.15 -4.90
CA SER A 264 21.21 -17.50 -6.07
C SER A 264 22.13 -17.68 -7.29
N PRO A 265 22.07 -18.81 -8.01
CA PRO A 265 22.92 -19.04 -9.17
C PRO A 265 22.60 -18.11 -10.34
N ASN A 266 21.42 -17.47 -10.33
CA ASN A 266 20.89 -16.68 -11.44
C ASN A 266 21.20 -15.17 -11.31
N VAL A 267 22.15 -14.77 -10.46
CA VAL A 267 22.59 -13.37 -10.35
C VAL A 267 24.06 -13.21 -10.77
N ASN A 268 24.32 -12.15 -11.55
CA ASN A 268 25.65 -11.84 -12.07
C ASN A 268 26.32 -10.66 -11.36
N VAL A 269 25.59 -9.98 -10.48
CA VAL A 269 26.07 -8.86 -9.66
C VAL A 269 25.55 -9.04 -8.23
N PRO A 270 26.29 -8.60 -7.20
CA PRO A 270 25.78 -8.57 -5.84
C PRO A 270 24.63 -7.55 -5.75
N ILE A 271 23.65 -7.84 -4.90
CA ILE A 271 22.60 -6.89 -4.51
C ILE A 271 22.54 -6.84 -3.01
N VAL A 272 22.51 -5.64 -2.45
CA VAL A 272 22.43 -5.41 -1.02
C VAL A 272 21.19 -4.58 -0.71
N MET A 273 20.40 -5.04 0.25
CA MET A 273 19.23 -4.33 0.74
C MET A 273 19.39 -3.99 2.22
N TYR A 274 18.89 -2.83 2.63
CA TYR A 274 18.78 -2.40 4.04
C TYR A 274 17.37 -1.92 4.30
N TYR A 275 16.68 -2.53 5.26
CA TYR A 275 15.32 -2.17 5.63
C TYR A 275 15.20 -1.68 7.08
N TRP A 276 14.46 -0.59 7.27
CA TRP A 276 14.04 -0.05 8.55
C TRP A 276 12.51 0.00 8.65
N HIS A 277 11.98 0.08 9.86
CA HIS A 277 10.61 0.55 10.06
C HIS A 277 10.53 2.05 9.76
N GLY A 278 9.60 2.45 8.90
CA GLY A 278 9.33 3.83 8.56
C GLY A 278 8.25 4.47 9.44
N PRO A 279 7.97 5.77 9.23
CA PRO A 279 6.84 6.45 9.84
C PRO A 279 5.51 5.82 9.39
N ASP A 280 4.47 6.04 10.18
CA ASP A 280 3.10 5.60 9.87
C ASP A 280 2.12 6.79 9.91
N THR A 281 1.03 6.68 9.16
CA THR A 281 0.05 7.77 9.02
C THR A 281 -0.87 7.93 10.24
N ARG A 282 -0.67 7.16 11.32
CA ARG A 282 -1.42 7.28 12.58
C ARG A 282 -0.65 8.05 13.65
N LYS A 283 0.68 7.90 13.69
CA LYS A 283 1.53 8.35 14.80
C LYS A 283 2.56 9.40 14.38
N ASP A 284 2.94 9.46 13.11
CA ASP A 284 3.96 10.40 12.65
C ASP A 284 3.75 10.85 11.20
N ILE A 285 2.61 11.48 10.94
CA ILE A 285 2.25 12.05 9.64
C ILE A 285 3.32 13.02 9.09
N PRO A 286 3.89 13.97 9.85
CA PRO A 286 4.88 14.89 9.29
C PRO A 286 6.13 14.18 8.75
N ALA A 287 6.56 13.09 9.37
CA ALA A 287 7.73 12.33 8.92
C ALA A 287 7.47 11.54 7.63
N THR A 288 6.22 11.21 7.28
CA THR A 288 5.91 10.55 6.00
C THR A 288 6.24 11.48 4.83
N TYR A 289 5.85 12.76 4.92
CA TYR A 289 6.19 13.78 3.92
C TYR A 289 7.70 13.98 3.79
N ALA A 290 8.40 14.03 4.93
CA ALA A 290 9.85 14.15 4.94
C ALA A 290 10.54 12.93 4.30
N ALA A 291 10.00 11.73 4.51
CA ALA A 291 10.50 10.50 3.90
C ALA A 291 10.41 10.52 2.38
N ASP A 292 9.27 10.97 1.83
CA ASP A 292 9.06 11.04 0.37
C ASP A 292 9.97 12.09 -0.28
N VAL A 293 10.06 13.30 0.29
CA VAL A 293 10.97 14.35 -0.20
C VAL A 293 12.43 13.92 -0.09
N PHE A 294 12.85 13.34 1.04
CA PHE A 294 14.22 12.88 1.23
C PHE A 294 14.60 11.80 0.21
N SER A 295 13.75 10.79 0.06
CA SER A 295 13.98 9.66 -0.85
C SER A 295 14.03 10.14 -2.30
N PHE A 296 13.13 11.05 -2.70
CA PHE A 296 13.14 11.64 -4.03
C PHE A 296 14.46 12.35 -4.34
N ILE A 297 14.97 13.16 -3.41
CA ILE A 297 16.25 13.87 -3.56
C ILE A 297 17.40 12.90 -3.76
N LEU A 298 17.49 11.85 -2.94
CA LEU A 298 18.61 10.90 -2.98
C LEU A 298 18.63 10.05 -4.25
N ASN A 299 17.46 9.78 -4.84
CA ASN A 299 17.33 9.03 -6.08
C ASN A 299 17.64 9.84 -7.35
N GLN A 300 17.92 11.15 -7.25
CA GLN A 300 18.38 11.93 -8.39
C GLN A 300 19.87 11.67 -8.66
N ASN A 301 20.26 11.60 -9.93
CA ASN A 301 21.68 11.43 -10.33
C ASN A 301 22.57 12.57 -9.78
N SER A 302 22.00 13.76 -9.58
CA SER A 302 22.70 14.91 -9.01
C SER A 302 22.79 14.89 -7.47
N SER A 303 22.32 13.83 -6.80
CA SER A 303 22.41 13.72 -5.34
C SER A 303 23.84 13.42 -4.89
N LYS A 304 24.20 13.83 -3.66
CA LYS A 304 25.52 13.44 -3.09
C LYS A 304 25.65 11.92 -2.99
N PHE A 305 24.55 11.23 -2.70
CA PHE A 305 24.52 9.78 -2.56
C PHE A 305 24.80 9.06 -3.89
N SER A 306 24.12 9.48 -4.96
CA SER A 306 24.33 8.92 -6.31
C SER A 306 25.75 9.19 -6.80
N ARG A 307 26.29 10.41 -6.61
CA ARG A 307 27.68 10.71 -6.97
C ARG A 307 28.71 9.89 -6.20
N ALA A 308 28.51 9.72 -4.89
CA ALA A 308 29.45 9.00 -4.03
C ALA A 308 29.53 7.50 -4.37
N LEU A 309 28.46 6.91 -4.90
CA LEU A 309 28.37 5.47 -5.17
C LEU A 309 28.41 5.15 -6.67
N VAL A 310 27.55 5.77 -7.47
CA VAL A 310 27.39 5.48 -8.90
C VAL A 310 28.45 6.19 -9.73
N ASP A 311 28.58 7.52 -9.64
CA ASP A 311 29.58 8.26 -10.44
C ASP A 311 31.03 7.88 -10.06
N ALA A 312 31.26 7.51 -8.79
CA ALA A 312 32.53 6.96 -8.31
C ALA A 312 32.82 5.54 -8.84
N GLY A 313 31.85 4.89 -9.48
CA GLY A 313 31.94 3.53 -10.00
C GLY A 313 32.07 2.47 -8.91
N LEU A 314 31.46 2.68 -7.73
CA LEU A 314 31.37 1.71 -6.64
C LEU A 314 30.08 0.87 -6.73
N ALA A 315 29.00 1.46 -7.26
CA ALA A 315 27.72 0.81 -7.48
C ALA A 315 27.23 1.06 -8.91
N LEU A 316 26.51 0.10 -9.45
CA LEU A 316 25.76 0.23 -10.71
C LEU A 316 24.44 0.99 -10.49
N GLU A 317 23.84 0.79 -9.32
CA GLU A 317 22.56 1.39 -8.96
C GLU A 317 22.46 1.60 -7.45
N VAL A 318 21.81 2.68 -7.05
CA VAL A 318 21.39 2.95 -5.67
C VAL A 318 19.98 3.52 -5.69
N ASN A 319 19.12 3.00 -4.83
CA ASN A 319 17.75 3.48 -4.68
C ASN A 319 17.34 3.44 -3.20
N ILE A 320 16.76 4.52 -2.71
CA ILE A 320 16.12 4.57 -1.39
C ILE A 320 14.65 4.94 -1.54
N GLY A 321 13.79 4.30 -0.78
CA GLY A 321 12.37 4.54 -0.80
C GLY A 321 11.72 4.37 0.57
N TYR A 322 10.51 4.88 0.67
CA TYR A 322 9.61 4.69 1.79
C TYR A 322 8.24 4.32 1.22
N PHE A 323 7.59 3.33 1.82
CA PHE A 323 6.24 2.95 1.41
C PHE A 323 5.23 3.38 2.47
N THR A 324 4.37 4.35 2.14
CA THR A 324 3.44 4.93 3.10
C THR A 324 2.35 3.93 3.50
N GLN A 325 2.21 3.69 4.80
CA GLN A 325 1.18 2.81 5.35
C GLN A 325 0.65 3.35 6.68
N LYS A 326 -0.58 2.97 7.01
CA LYS A 326 -1.24 3.24 8.28
C LYS A 326 -0.60 2.46 9.42
N HIS A 327 -0.22 1.22 9.18
CA HIS A 327 0.38 0.28 10.11
C HIS A 327 1.84 -0.01 9.73
N THR A 328 2.72 0.97 9.90
CA THR A 328 4.18 0.89 9.68
C THR A 328 4.60 0.35 8.32
N GLY A 329 5.08 1.22 7.43
CA GLY A 329 5.71 0.81 6.17
C GLY A 329 7.23 0.67 6.27
N PRO A 330 7.88 -0.03 5.31
CA PRO A 330 9.34 -0.11 5.26
C PRO A 330 9.96 1.17 4.70
N ILE A 331 11.15 1.51 5.22
CA ILE A 331 12.15 2.29 4.48
C ILE A 331 13.11 1.28 3.88
N SER A 332 13.36 1.37 2.57
CA SER A 332 14.16 0.40 1.83
C SER A 332 15.29 1.10 1.09
N LEU A 333 16.52 0.68 1.33
CA LEU A 333 17.69 1.06 0.53
C LEU A 333 18.20 -0.15 -0.22
N THR A 334 18.25 -0.07 -1.54
CA THR A 334 18.84 -1.08 -2.44
C THR A 334 20.11 -0.50 -3.05
N VAL A 335 21.17 -1.31 -3.05
CA VAL A 335 22.47 -1.01 -3.66
C VAL A 335 22.86 -2.20 -4.53
N VAL A 336 23.31 -1.94 -5.75
CA VAL A 336 23.87 -2.96 -6.65
C VAL A 336 25.36 -2.65 -6.82
N PRO A 337 26.26 -3.19 -5.97
CA PRO A 337 27.68 -2.88 -6.04
C PRO A 337 28.33 -3.38 -7.34
N ASP A 338 29.42 -2.71 -7.75
CA ASP A 338 30.38 -3.35 -8.65
C ASP A 338 30.96 -4.60 -7.95
N PRO A 339 30.94 -5.79 -8.59
CA PRO A 339 31.44 -7.01 -7.96
C PRO A 339 32.89 -6.93 -7.48
N SER A 340 33.74 -6.15 -8.17
CA SER A 340 35.15 -5.99 -7.82
C SER A 340 35.40 -4.99 -6.69
N LYS A 341 34.41 -4.16 -6.35
CA LYS A 341 34.51 -3.09 -5.34
C LYS A 341 33.44 -3.20 -4.24
N THR A 342 32.88 -4.39 -4.05
CA THR A 342 31.73 -4.58 -3.15
C THR A 342 32.04 -4.13 -1.72
N LYS A 343 33.23 -4.44 -1.20
CA LYS A 343 33.62 -4.06 0.15
C LYS A 343 33.77 -2.54 0.30
N GLU A 344 34.43 -1.89 -0.66
CA GLU A 344 34.57 -0.42 -0.69
C GLU A 344 33.20 0.26 -0.81
N CYS A 345 32.34 -0.27 -1.68
CA CYS A 345 30.98 0.22 -1.87
C CYS A 345 30.18 0.19 -0.56
N LEU A 346 30.18 -0.92 0.19
CA LEU A 346 29.44 -1.00 1.45
C LEU A 346 30.05 -0.14 2.57
N ALA A 347 31.38 0.04 2.56
CA ALA A 347 32.01 1.00 3.46
C ALA A 347 31.55 2.43 3.14
N GLU A 348 31.43 2.78 1.86
CA GLU A 348 30.93 4.09 1.42
C GLU A 348 29.44 4.25 1.73
N VAL A 349 28.60 3.22 1.55
CA VAL A 349 27.19 3.24 1.99
C VAL A 349 27.10 3.58 3.48
N LYS A 350 27.88 2.91 4.33
CA LYS A 350 27.92 3.20 5.77
C LYS A 350 28.39 4.62 6.06
N HIS A 351 29.38 5.12 5.31
CA HIS A 351 29.85 6.49 5.43
C HIS A 351 28.75 7.50 5.09
N GLN A 352 28.06 7.30 3.95
CA GLN A 352 26.97 8.15 3.51
C GLN A 352 25.79 8.14 4.49
N LEU A 353 25.38 6.97 5.00
CA LEU A 353 24.33 6.85 6.03
C LEU A 353 24.63 7.70 7.28
N ALA A 354 25.90 7.77 7.71
CA ALA A 354 26.32 8.58 8.84
C ALA A 354 26.24 10.10 8.54
N LEU A 355 26.29 10.49 7.26
CA LEU A 355 26.27 11.86 6.79
C LEU A 355 24.86 12.35 6.40
N PHE A 356 23.85 11.48 6.30
CA PHE A 356 22.50 11.83 5.80
C PHE A 356 21.83 13.02 6.50
N ASP A 357 22.13 13.24 7.79
CA ASP A 357 21.61 14.37 8.57
C ASP A 357 22.58 15.56 8.66
N SER A 358 23.70 15.54 7.92
CA SER A 358 24.68 16.62 7.90
C SER A 358 24.06 17.90 7.35
N PRO A 359 24.42 19.09 7.87
CA PRO A 359 23.81 20.36 7.46
C PRO A 359 23.83 20.63 5.96
N ASP A 360 24.87 20.17 5.26
CA ASP A 360 25.10 20.41 3.84
C ASP A 360 24.84 19.18 2.96
N TYR A 361 24.33 18.06 3.50
CA TYR A 361 24.18 16.81 2.74
C TYR A 361 23.24 16.95 1.53
N VAL A 362 22.09 17.58 1.77
CA VAL A 362 21.11 17.99 0.77
C VAL A 362 21.19 19.51 0.63
N THR A 363 21.08 20.12 -0.55
CA THR A 363 21.07 21.59 -0.70
C THR A 363 19.65 22.17 -0.69
N ASP A 364 19.48 23.46 -0.41
CA ASP A 364 18.15 24.09 -0.45
C ASP A 364 17.58 24.05 -1.88
N GLU A 365 18.44 24.19 -2.89
CA GLU A 365 18.08 24.02 -4.30
C GLU A 365 17.54 22.61 -4.59
N GLN A 366 18.17 21.56 -4.05
CA GLN A 366 17.68 20.19 -4.20
C GLN A 366 16.32 19.99 -3.51
N ILE A 367 16.10 20.59 -2.35
CA ILE A 367 14.82 20.51 -1.63
C ILE A 367 13.72 21.16 -2.46
N GLU A 368 13.93 22.39 -2.94
CA GLU A 368 12.92 23.11 -3.72
C GLU A 368 12.69 22.46 -5.10
N ALA A 369 13.73 21.95 -5.75
CA ALA A 369 13.61 21.20 -6.99
C ALA A 369 12.81 19.90 -6.80
N ALA A 370 13.05 19.16 -5.71
CA ALA A 370 12.32 17.95 -5.38
C ALA A 370 10.84 18.22 -5.15
N LYS A 371 10.51 19.23 -4.31
CA LYS A 371 9.12 19.64 -4.06
C LYS A 371 8.38 20.00 -5.35
N ARG A 372 9.01 20.82 -6.21
CA ARG A 372 8.43 21.19 -7.50
C ARG A 372 8.22 19.97 -8.41
N THR A 373 9.16 19.04 -8.43
CA THR A 373 9.06 17.87 -9.32
C THR A 373 8.00 16.88 -8.83
N LEU A 374 7.92 16.65 -7.52
CA LEU A 374 6.84 15.85 -6.91
C LEU A 374 5.46 16.45 -7.20
N ASP A 375 5.34 17.78 -7.16
CA ASP A 375 4.10 18.48 -7.53
C ASP A 375 3.73 18.22 -9.00
N ILE A 376 4.69 18.33 -9.92
CA ILE A 376 4.49 18.02 -11.36
C ILE A 376 4.07 16.56 -11.55
N TYR A 377 4.72 15.62 -10.85
CA TYR A 377 4.37 14.19 -10.94
C TYR A 377 2.94 13.95 -10.45
N SER A 378 2.52 14.61 -9.38
CA SER A 378 1.16 14.48 -8.87
C SER A 378 0.10 14.96 -9.85
N VAL A 379 0.38 16.02 -10.61
CA VAL A 379 -0.52 16.50 -11.67
C VAL A 379 -0.61 15.48 -12.79
N ARG A 380 0.53 14.89 -13.20
CA ARG A 380 0.56 13.85 -14.24
C ARG A 380 -0.18 12.58 -13.84
N GLU A 381 -0.03 12.14 -12.59
CA GLU A 381 -0.76 10.98 -12.05
C GLU A 381 -2.28 11.20 -12.02
N GLN A 382 -2.73 12.46 -12.06
CA GLN A 382 -4.14 12.83 -12.10
C GLN A 382 -4.70 13.00 -13.52
N GLU A 383 -3.86 12.97 -14.56
CA GLU A 383 -4.30 13.17 -15.96
C GLU A 383 -5.18 12.03 -16.46
N VAL A 384 -4.93 10.80 -15.98
CA VAL A 384 -5.74 9.64 -16.31
C VAL A 384 -6.72 9.38 -15.18
N THR A 385 -7.95 9.84 -15.34
CA THR A 385 -9.00 9.75 -14.32
C THR A 385 -9.23 8.33 -13.80
N SER A 386 -9.13 7.31 -14.67
CA SER A 386 -9.26 5.90 -14.28
C SER A 386 -8.12 5.39 -13.40
N ASP A 387 -6.93 6.00 -13.47
CA ASP A 387 -5.79 5.62 -12.64
C ASP A 387 -5.83 6.38 -11.31
N PHE A 388 -6.30 7.63 -11.34
CA PHE A 388 -6.40 8.47 -10.15
C PHE A 388 -7.37 7.90 -9.09
N VAL A 389 -8.41 7.15 -9.49
CA VAL A 389 -9.29 6.49 -8.51
C VAL A 389 -8.52 5.55 -7.58
N HIS A 390 -7.51 4.86 -8.11
CA HIS A 390 -6.64 3.99 -7.31
C HIS A 390 -5.86 4.81 -6.28
N THR A 391 -5.34 5.98 -6.65
CA THR A 391 -4.67 6.88 -5.70
C THR A 391 -5.62 7.30 -4.58
N VAL A 392 -6.87 7.65 -4.91
CA VAL A 392 -7.90 8.03 -3.92
C VAL A 392 -8.18 6.88 -2.95
N SER A 393 -8.42 5.66 -3.45
CA SER A 393 -8.70 4.50 -2.59
C SER A 393 -7.50 4.06 -1.76
N PHE A 394 -6.27 4.18 -2.30
CA PHE A 394 -5.05 3.95 -1.54
C PHE A 394 -4.97 4.88 -0.34
N TRP A 395 -5.09 6.18 -0.53
CA TRP A 395 -5.01 7.14 0.57
C TRP A 395 -6.16 7.01 1.56
N TRP A 396 -7.36 6.63 1.10
CA TRP A 396 -8.50 6.36 1.97
C TRP A 396 -8.27 5.15 2.90
N CYS A 397 -7.58 4.11 2.42
CA CYS A 397 -7.23 2.93 3.22
C CYS A 397 -6.02 3.18 4.13
N SER A 398 -4.93 3.69 3.56
CA SER A 398 -3.60 3.75 4.17
C SER A 398 -3.35 5.04 4.96
N ALA A 399 -4.27 6.01 4.92
CA ALA A 399 -4.13 7.28 5.62
C ALA A 399 -5.50 7.82 6.10
N THR A 400 -5.68 9.14 6.02
CA THR A 400 -6.94 9.83 6.31
C THR A 400 -7.40 10.62 5.08
N PRO A 401 -8.70 10.90 4.92
CA PRO A 401 -9.16 11.78 3.85
C PRO A 401 -8.45 13.15 3.84
N GLY A 402 -8.14 13.70 5.02
CA GLY A 402 -7.37 14.94 5.13
C GLY A 402 -5.93 14.81 4.64
N TYR A 403 -5.31 13.63 4.75
CA TYR A 403 -3.97 13.36 4.24
C TYR A 403 -3.93 13.50 2.71
N LEU A 404 -4.87 12.88 1.99
CA LEU A 404 -5.00 13.02 0.52
C LEU A 404 -5.07 14.49 0.11
N ASN A 405 -5.99 15.24 0.72
CA ASN A 405 -6.29 16.61 0.32
C ASN A 405 -5.16 17.60 0.62
N THR A 406 -4.34 17.32 1.63
CA THR A 406 -3.26 18.23 2.07
C THR A 406 -1.87 17.70 1.74
N TYR A 407 -1.76 16.55 1.08
CA TYR A 407 -0.49 15.86 0.80
C TYR A 407 0.50 16.79 0.11
N GLN A 408 0.12 17.35 -1.04
CA GLN A 408 1.01 18.24 -1.82
C GLN A 408 1.39 19.51 -1.06
N ASP A 409 0.44 20.13 -0.36
CA ASP A 409 0.71 21.32 0.45
C ASP A 409 1.67 21.03 1.61
N ASN A 410 1.62 19.82 2.17
CA ASN A 410 2.54 19.43 3.23
C ASN A 410 3.92 19.04 2.68
N LEU A 411 4.01 18.42 1.50
CA LEU A 411 5.30 18.23 0.81
C LEU A 411 6.00 19.58 0.56
N ARG A 412 5.26 20.60 0.09
CA ARG A 412 5.80 21.96 -0.14
C ARG A 412 6.38 22.60 1.12
N LYS A 413 5.83 22.27 2.30
CA LYS A 413 6.27 22.81 3.61
C LYS A 413 7.47 22.09 4.20
N VAL A 414 7.86 20.92 3.68
CA VAL A 414 8.99 20.15 4.23
C VAL A 414 10.26 20.99 4.26
N THR A 415 10.89 21.08 5.42
CA THR A 415 12.13 21.83 5.62
C THR A 415 13.32 20.89 5.72
N ARG A 416 14.53 21.43 5.56
CA ARG A 416 15.78 20.74 5.88
C ARG A 416 15.78 20.11 7.27
N THR A 417 15.24 20.82 8.27
CA THR A 417 15.15 20.31 9.63
C THR A 417 14.25 19.08 9.72
N ASP A 418 13.14 19.05 8.99
CA ASP A 418 12.25 17.89 8.94
C ASP A 418 12.96 16.66 8.32
N LEU A 419 13.72 16.87 7.23
CA LEU A 419 14.54 15.81 6.62
C LEU A 419 15.57 15.24 7.61
N GLN A 420 16.28 16.12 8.33
CA GLN A 420 17.26 15.68 9.34
C GLN A 420 16.60 14.95 10.51
N GLN A 421 15.44 15.41 10.97
CA GLN A 421 14.68 14.73 12.03
C GLN A 421 14.20 13.35 11.58
N TYR A 422 13.69 13.23 10.36
CA TYR A 422 13.32 11.95 9.75
C TYR A 422 14.51 10.98 9.74
N VAL A 423 15.65 11.39 9.20
CA VAL A 423 16.88 10.57 9.18
C VAL A 423 17.29 10.13 10.59
N ARG A 424 17.36 11.06 11.55
CA ARG A 424 17.75 10.76 12.94
C ARG A 424 16.77 9.86 13.67
N LYS A 425 15.48 9.91 13.30
CA LYS A 425 14.42 9.14 13.95
C LYS A 425 14.31 7.73 13.38
N TYR A 426 14.52 7.56 12.07
CA TYR A 426 14.18 6.32 11.37
C TYR A 426 15.36 5.59 10.72
N ILE A 427 16.48 6.26 10.39
CA ILE A 427 17.57 5.67 9.60
C ILE A 427 18.88 5.64 10.39
N LYS A 428 19.40 6.83 10.74
CA LYS A 428 20.74 6.97 11.33
C LYS A 428 20.76 6.41 12.76
N ASP A 429 21.73 5.54 13.00
CA ASP A 429 21.92 4.83 14.28
C ASP A 429 20.67 4.04 14.73
N LYS A 430 19.80 3.65 13.77
CA LYS A 430 18.63 2.81 14.03
C LYS A 430 18.89 1.36 13.63
N PRO A 431 18.37 0.39 14.40
CA PRO A 431 18.36 -1.01 14.01
C PRO A 431 17.71 -1.21 12.64
N PHE A 432 18.34 -2.05 11.81
CA PHE A 432 17.87 -2.43 10.47
C PHE A 432 18.13 -3.90 10.18
N CYS A 433 17.40 -4.46 9.23
CA CYS A 433 17.79 -5.71 8.60
C CYS A 433 18.58 -5.40 7.33
N ALA A 434 19.69 -6.11 7.08
CA ALA A 434 20.43 -6.02 5.84
C ALA A 434 20.70 -7.40 5.23
N GLY A 435 20.48 -7.52 3.94
CA GLY A 435 20.65 -8.77 3.21
C GLY A 435 21.51 -8.56 1.97
N MET A 436 22.39 -9.52 1.67
CA MET A 436 23.14 -9.54 0.43
C MET A 436 22.77 -10.76 -0.40
N LEU A 437 22.35 -10.56 -1.64
CA LEU A 437 22.20 -11.61 -2.64
C LEU A 437 23.43 -11.69 -3.53
N VAL A 438 24.01 -12.88 -3.65
CA VAL A 438 25.18 -13.17 -4.49
C VAL A 438 25.06 -14.53 -5.16
N SER A 439 25.77 -14.76 -6.25
CA SER A 439 25.95 -16.12 -6.77
C SER A 439 27.04 -16.86 -5.99
N PRO A 440 27.03 -18.22 -6.01
CA PRO A 440 28.08 -19.00 -5.35
C PRO A 440 29.50 -18.63 -5.82
N GLN A 441 29.66 -18.30 -7.11
CA GLN A 441 30.93 -17.86 -7.69
C GLN A 441 31.34 -16.51 -7.12
N LEU A 442 30.44 -15.52 -7.13
CA LEU A 442 30.72 -14.20 -6.57
C LEU A 442 30.99 -14.25 -5.08
N LYS A 443 30.28 -15.08 -4.32
CA LYS A 443 30.52 -15.27 -2.89
C LYS A 443 31.96 -15.69 -2.61
N ASN A 444 32.51 -16.62 -3.39
CA ASN A 444 33.90 -17.08 -3.23
C ASN A 444 34.94 -16.00 -3.54
N THR A 445 34.64 -15.11 -4.49
CA THR A 445 35.53 -14.00 -4.88
C THR A 445 35.43 -12.82 -3.92
N ILE A 446 34.21 -12.40 -3.59
CA ILE A 446 33.90 -11.24 -2.73
C ILE A 446 34.20 -11.54 -1.27
N LYS A 447 33.90 -12.77 -0.80
CA LYS A 447 33.99 -13.20 0.60
C LYS A 447 33.23 -12.27 1.55
N PRO A 448 31.92 -12.03 1.30
CA PRO A 448 31.11 -11.09 2.08
C PRO A 448 31.10 -11.40 3.58
N GLU A 449 31.29 -12.65 3.97
CA GLU A 449 31.42 -13.08 5.36
C GLU A 449 32.58 -12.44 6.14
N LEU A 450 33.49 -11.72 5.49
CA LEU A 450 34.59 -10.99 6.12
C LEU A 450 34.23 -9.55 6.51
N PHE A 451 33.15 -8.98 5.98
CA PHE A 451 32.79 -7.57 6.20
C PHE A 451 31.28 -7.28 6.30
N PHE A 452 30.43 -8.24 5.91
CA PHE A 452 28.96 -8.15 5.97
C PHE A 452 28.43 -9.11 7.04
N LYS A 453 28.93 -8.96 8.26
CA LYS A 453 28.52 -9.73 9.44
C LYS A 453 28.02 -8.79 10.54
N PRO A 454 27.03 -9.22 11.36
CA PRO A 454 26.42 -8.41 12.40
C PRO A 454 27.41 -7.92 13.46
#